data_AF-A0A848TE18-F1
#
_entry.id   AF-A0A848TE18-F1
#
_cell.length_a   1.000
_cell.length_b   1.000
_cell.length_c   1.000
_cell.angle_alpha   90.00
_cell.angle_beta   90.00
_cell.angle_gamma   90.00
#
_symmetry.space_group_name_H-M   'P 1'
#
loop_
_entity.id
_entity.type
_entity.pdbx_description
1 polymer ?
#
loop_
_entity_poly.entity_id
_entity_poly.type
_entity_poly.pdbx_seq_one_letter_code
_entity_poly.pdbx_strand_id
1 'polypeptide(L)' 'MPDLIRLYIRQCLTGMALGIVFSVALVVLNVGNIGHLVSEVEGGWLGFALLCLFNGIVFAGVQFGLTIMRMGNTENEN' A
#
# COMPACT_ATOMS: atom_id res chain seq x y z
N MET A 1 -20.15 4.89 13.51
CA MET A 1 -19.83 4.64 12.09
C MET A 1 -20.20 3.19 11.79
N PRO A 2 -20.89 2.88 10.68
CA PRO A 2 -21.22 1.50 10.30
C PRO A 2 -19.98 0.60 10.34
N ASP A 3 -20.09 -0.61 10.88
CA ASP A 3 -18.93 -1.48 11.14
C ASP A 3 -18.13 -1.82 9.88
N LEU A 4 -18.80 -1.92 8.72
CA LEU A 4 -18.16 -2.14 7.43
C LEU A 4 -17.22 -1.00 7.03
N ILE A 5 -17.56 0.26 7.34
CA ILE A 5 -16.73 1.43 7.00
C ILE A 5 -15.47 1.45 7.88
N ARG A 6 -15.61 1.11 9.16
CA ARG A 6 -14.46 1.01 10.07
C ARG A 6 -13.49 -0.08 9.63
N LEU A 7 -14.04 -1.20 9.16
CA LEU A 7 -13.29 -2.33 8.64
C LEU A 7 -12.56 -1.95 7.35
N TYR A 8 -13.24 -1.31 6.41
CA TYR A 8 -12.64 -0.77 5.17
C TYR A 8 -11.43 0.11 5.47
N ILE A 9 -11.59 1.13 6.31
CA ILE A 9 -10.52 2.09 6.62
C ILE A 9 -9.31 1.38 7.24
N ARG A 10 -9.54 0.44 8.17
CA ARG A 10 -8.45 -0.28 8.85
C ARG A 10 -7.62 -1.13 7.88
N GLN A 11 -8.27 -1.81 6.95
CA GLN A 11 -7.56 -2.65 5.96
C GLN A 11 -6.83 -1.80 4.92
N CYS A 12 -7.45 -0.73 4.45
CA CYS A 12 -6.82 0.23 3.54
C CYS A 12 -5.57 0.87 4.16
N LEU A 13 -5.63 1.26 5.44
CA LEU A 13 -4.46 1.79 6.17
C LEU A 13 -3.35 0.75 6.30
N THR A 14 -3.71 -0.51 6.54
CA THR A 14 -2.74 -1.60 6.64
C THR A 14 -2.04 -1.85 5.30
N GLY A 15 -2.79 -1.88 4.20
CA GLY A 15 -2.21 -2.02 2.86
C GLY A 15 -1.39 -0.80 2.47
N MET A 16 -1.83 0.41 2.79
CA MET A 16 -1.06 1.64 2.55
C MET A 16 0.27 1.61 3.31
N ALA A 17 0.28 1.19 4.58
CA ALA A 17 1.50 1.06 5.37
C ALA A 17 2.48 0.07 4.74
N LEU A 18 1.98 -1.10 4.29
CA LEU A 18 2.80 -2.08 3.56
C LEU A 18 3.37 -1.51 2.27
N GLY A 19 2.58 -0.76 1.49
CA GLY A 19 3.06 -0.14 0.26
C GLY A 19 4.12 0.93 0.49
N ILE A 20 4.04 1.70 1.57
CA ILE A 20 5.09 2.65 1.96
C ILE A 20 6.38 1.90 2.31
N VAL A 21 6.29 0.84 3.12
CA VAL A 21 7.46 0.01 3.49
C VAL A 21 8.10 -0.59 2.24
N PHE A 22 7.29 -1.09 1.31
CA PHE A 22 7.77 -1.62 0.03
C PHE A 22 8.48 -0.55 -0.81
N SER A 23 7.87 0.64 -0.97
CA SER A 23 8.48 1.74 -1.72
C SER A 23 9.79 2.22 -1.10
N VAL A 24 9.88 2.28 0.24
CA VAL A 24 11.14 2.57 0.94
C VAL A 24 12.19 1.51 0.62
N ALA A 25 11.82 0.22 0.64
CA ALA A 25 12.73 -0.86 0.30
C ALA A 25 13.26 -0.74 -1.14
N LEU A 26 12.43 -0.36 -2.11
CA LEU A 26 12.86 -0.13 -3.49
C LEU A 26 13.92 0.99 -3.60
N VAL A 27 13.72 2.08 -2.88
CA VAL A 27 14.65 3.22 -2.86
C VAL A 27 15.95 2.85 -2.16
N VAL A 28 15.88 2.23 -0.98
CA VAL A 28 17.06 1.86 -0.17
C VAL A 28 17.91 0.80 -0.88
N LEU A 29 17.28 -0.19 -1.51
CA LEU A 29 17.98 -1.23 -2.28
C LEU A 29 18.38 -0.76 -3.68
N ASN A 30 18.09 0.49 -4.03
CA ASN A 30 18.33 1.10 -5.34
C ASN A 30 17.84 0.23 -6.52
N VAL A 31 16.66 -0.39 -6.37
CA VAL A 31 16.07 -1.25 -7.40
C VAL A 31 15.82 -0.41 -8.66
N GLY A 32 16.34 -0.85 -9.80
CA GLY A 32 16.18 -0.11 -11.06
C GLY A 32 16.79 1.29 -11.06
N ASN A 33 17.77 1.55 -10.19
CA ASN A 33 18.40 2.86 -9.99
C ASN A 33 17.47 3.97 -9.44
N ILE A 34 16.34 3.60 -8.83
CA ILE A 34 15.36 4.56 -8.30
C ILE A 34 15.92 5.34 -7.10
N GLY A 35 16.73 4.71 -6.25
CA GLY A 35 17.35 5.38 -5.09
C GLY A 35 18.21 6.56 -5.49
N HIS A 36 19.00 6.38 -6.55
CA HIS A 36 19.79 7.44 -7.16
C HIS A 36 18.92 8.53 -7.79
N LEU A 37 17.88 8.16 -8.54
CA LEU A 37 16.93 9.11 -9.14
C LEU A 37 16.22 10.01 -8.10
N VAL A 38 15.83 9.44 -6.96
CA VAL A 38 15.19 10.18 -5.87
C VAL A 38 16.17 11.14 -5.18
N SER A 39 17.46 10.81 -5.16
CA SER A 39 18.47 11.55 -4.40
C SER A 39 19.16 12.66 -5.20
N GLU A 40 19.31 12.49 -6.52
CA GLU A 40 20.10 13.41 -7.35
C GLU A 40 19.28 14.38 -8.21
N VAL A 41 18.00 14.07 -8.46
CA VAL A 41 17.15 14.91 -9.31
C VAL A 41 16.46 16.00 -8.49
N GLU A 42 16.44 17.22 -9.02
CA GLU A 42 15.68 18.32 -8.47
C GLU A 42 14.18 17.96 -8.44
N GLY A 43 13.61 17.80 -7.24
CA GLY A 43 12.25 17.30 -7.04
C GLY A 43 12.12 15.78 -6.83
N GLY A 44 13.21 15.04 -6.62
CA GLY A 44 13.19 13.59 -6.37
C GLY A 44 12.30 13.16 -5.18
N TRP A 45 12.10 14.04 -4.20
CA TRP A 45 11.14 13.83 -3.10
C TRP A 45 9.69 13.64 -3.57
N LEU A 46 9.28 14.33 -4.66
CA LEU A 46 7.96 14.18 -5.26
C LEU A 46 7.84 12.81 -5.95
N GLY A 47 8.91 12.37 -6.63
CA GLY A 47 9.00 11.03 -7.20
C GLY A 47 8.84 9.95 -6.13
N PHE A 48 9.52 10.11 -4.99
CA PHE A 48 9.35 9.21 -3.84
C PHE A 48 7.93 9.24 -3.26
N ALA A 49 7.32 10.43 -3.12
CA ALA A 49 5.95 10.57 -2.64
C ALA A 49 4.95 9.87 -3.57
N LEU A 50 5.07 10.05 -4.88
CA LEU A 50 4.24 9.38 -5.88
C LEU A 50 4.47 7.86 -5.88
N LEU A 51 5.72 7.40 -5.77
CA LEU A 51 6.04 5.98 -5.65
C LEU A 51 5.37 5.36 -4.42
N CYS A 52 5.45 6.02 -3.26
CA CYS A 52 4.77 5.61 -2.04
C CYS A 52 3.25 5.62 -2.18
N LEU A 53 2.68 6.65 -2.81
CA LEU A 53 1.22 6.78 -2.99
C LEU A 53 0.68 5.70 -3.93
N PHE A 54 1.26 5.55 -5.13
CA PHE A 54 0.79 4.58 -6.13
C PHE A 54 0.93 3.14 -5.63
N ASN A 55 2.07 2.78 -5.04
CA ASN A 55 2.21 1.45 -4.43
C ASN A 55 1.25 1.30 -3.24
N GLY A 56 1.18 2.28 -2.34
CA GLY A 56 0.29 2.29 -1.18
C GLY A 56 -1.17 2.01 -1.53
N ILE A 57 -1.70 2.64 -2.59
CA ILE A 57 -3.08 2.43 -3.04
C ILE A 57 -3.27 1.01 -3.60
N VAL A 58 -2.31 0.48 -4.36
CA VAL A 58 -2.38 -0.90 -4.88
C VAL A 58 -2.43 -1.92 -3.73
N PHE A 59 -1.54 -1.78 -2.74
CA PHE A 59 -1.54 -2.66 -1.56
C PHE A 59 -2.80 -2.50 -0.71
N ALA A 60 -3.34 -1.28 -0.55
CA ALA A 60 -4.63 -1.03 0.11
C ALA A 60 -5.78 -1.78 -0.60
N GLY A 61 -5.81 -1.75 -1.94
CA GLY A 61 -6.77 -2.49 -2.75
C GLY A 61 -6.71 -3.99 -2.51
N VAL A 62 -5.50 -4.56 -2.47
CA VAL A 62 -5.28 -5.99 -2.20
C VAL A 62 -5.75 -6.39 -0.80
N GLN A 63 -5.40 -5.61 0.25
CA GLN A 63 -5.83 -5.90 1.63
C GLN A 63 -7.35 -5.83 1.79
N PHE A 64 -7.99 -4.87 1.14
CA PHE A 64 -9.44 -4.78 1.11
C PHE A 64 -10.06 -5.99 0.40
N GLY A 65 -9.60 -6.33 -0.80
CA GLY A 65 -10.09 -7.49 -1.56
C GLY A 65 -9.93 -8.82 -0.79
N LEU A 66 -8.78 -9.04 -0.17
CA LEU A 66 -8.51 -10.22 0.66
C LEU A 66 -9.48 -10.29 1.85
N THR A 67 -9.80 -9.16 2.46
CA THR A 67 -10.71 -9.08 3.60
C THR A 67 -12.15 -9.42 3.20
N ILE A 68 -12.61 -8.93 2.04
CA ILE A 68 -13.94 -9.26 1.50
C ILE A 68 -14.04 -10.75 1.16
N MET A 69 -13.04 -11.32 0.47
CA MET A 69 -13.02 -12.76 0.14
C MET A 69 -13.04 -13.62 1.41
N ARG A 70 -12.36 -13.18 2.48
CA ARG A 70 -12.38 -13.88 3.77
C ARG A 70 -13.73 -13.85 4.47
N MET A 71 -14.51 -12.78 4.32
CA MET A 71 -15.86 -12.69 4.92
C MET A 71 -16.83 -13.69 4.30
N GLY A 72 -16.83 -13.82 2.98
CA GLY A 72 -17.71 -14.75 2.27
C GLY A 72 -17.39 -16.23 2.56
N ASN A 73 -16.18 -16.53 3.02
CA ASN A 73 -15.81 -17.90 3.38
C ASN A 73 -16.30 -18.29 4.78
N THR A 74 -16.46 -17.34 5.70
CA THR A 74 -16.93 -17.59 7.07
C THR A 74 -18.45 -17.89 7.13
N GLU A 75 -19.24 -17.42 6.16
CA GLU A 75 -20.69 -17.63 6.15
C GLU A 75 -21.11 -19.04 5.68
N ASN A 76 -20.23 -19.77 4.98
CA ASN A 76 -20.51 -21.12 4.46
C ASN A 76 -20.11 -22.25 5.42
N GLU A 77 -19.66 -21.92 6.64
CA GLU A 77 -19.26 -22.88 7.69
C GLU A 77 -20.18 -22.78 8.92
N ASN A 78 -21.50 -22.61 8.71
CA ASN A 78 -22.54 -22.75 9.74
C ASN A 78 -23.75 -23.50 9.21
#